data_AF-A0A484QG09-F1
#
_entry.id   AF-A0A484QG09-F1
#
_cell.length_a   1.000
_cell.length_b   1.000
_cell.length_c   1.000
_cell.angle_alpha   90.00
_cell.angle_beta   90.00
_cell.angle_gamma   90.00
#
_symmetry.space_group_name_H-M   'P 1'
#
loop_
_entity.id
_entity.type
_entity.pdbx_description
1 polymer ?
#
loop_
_entity_poly.entity_id
_entity_poly.type
_entity_poly.pdbx_seq_one_letter_code
_entity_poly.pdbx_strand_id
1 'polypeptide(L)'
;MEVRLTETEYARIEALAFQQGMSANRWVIHLIRANLSGEPQFGMTELRTLGESNSRLLAIGRNLNQIARHMNSGRTLETVVTAERIDTLTRHIKTHTARVADIMRANIDRWRLE
;
A
#
# COMPACT_ATOMS: atom_id res chain seq x y z
N MET A 1 -16.84 -17.96 -22.20
CA MET A 1 -17.87 -17.95 -21.13
C MET A 1 -18.50 -16.58 -21.13
N GLU A 2 -19.82 -16.48 -21.12
CA GLU A 2 -20.56 -15.22 -21.06
C GLU A 2 -21.32 -15.14 -19.73
N VAL A 3 -21.36 -13.95 -19.12
CA VAL A 3 -22.09 -13.69 -17.87
C VAL A 3 -23.27 -12.80 -18.21
N ARG A 4 -24.50 -13.29 -17.97
CA ARG A 4 -25.72 -12.52 -18.18
C ARG A 4 -26.09 -11.83 -16.87
N LEU A 5 -26.28 -10.52 -16.92
CA LEU A 5 -26.66 -9.68 -15.78
C LEU A 5 -28.01 -9.06 -16.05
N THR A 6 -28.82 -8.93 -15.00
CA THR A 6 -29.98 -8.06 -15.00
C THR A 6 -29.55 -6.59 -15.02
N GLU A 7 -30.46 -5.70 -15.41
CA GLU A 7 -30.20 -4.25 -15.43
C GLU A 7 -29.82 -3.71 -14.04
N THR A 8 -30.46 -4.22 -12.99
CA THR A 8 -30.18 -3.80 -11.61
C THR A 8 -28.81 -4.29 -11.12
N GLU A 9 -28.40 -5.51 -11.48
CA GLU A 9 -27.06 -6.01 -11.17
C GLU A 9 -25.98 -5.20 -11.89
N TYR A 10 -26.18 -4.93 -13.18
CA TYR A 10 -25.23 -4.14 -13.96
C TYR A 10 -25.07 -2.72 -13.41
N ALA A 11 -26.18 -2.04 -13.08
CA ALA A 11 -26.15 -0.71 -12.48
C ALA A 11 -25.40 -0.67 -11.13
N ARG A 12 -25.57 -1.71 -10.29
CA ARG A 12 -24.80 -1.81 -9.03
C ARG A 12 -23.32 -2.04 -9.27
N ILE A 13 -22.96 -2.86 -10.25
CA ILE A 13 -21.55 -3.08 -10.64
C ILE A 13 -20.93 -1.78 -11.15
N GLU A 14 -21.62 -1.01 -11.98
CA GLU A 14 -21.12 0.29 -12.45
C GLU A 14 -20.88 1.26 -11.30
N ALA A 15 -21.81 1.35 -10.33
CA ALA A 15 -21.64 2.21 -9.16
C ALA A 15 -20.42 1.80 -8.31
N LEU A 16 -20.23 0.49 -8.07
CA LEU A 16 -19.09 -0.03 -7.31
C LEU A 16 -17.77 0.18 -8.05
N ALA A 17 -17.75 -0.06 -9.36
CA ALA A 17 -16.59 0.14 -10.21
C ALA A 17 -16.17 1.62 -10.23
N PHE A 18 -17.14 2.53 -10.34
CA PHE A 18 -16.92 3.97 -10.31
C PHE A 18 -16.28 4.42 -9.00
N GLN A 19 -16.77 3.95 -7.85
CA GLN A 19 -16.20 4.27 -6.53
C GLN A 19 -14.73 3.83 -6.41
N GLN A 20 -14.35 2.74 -7.07
CA GLN A 20 -12.98 2.21 -7.08
C GLN A 20 -12.13 2.77 -8.23
N GLY A 21 -12.67 3.68 -9.04
CA GLY A 21 -11.97 4.32 -10.15
C GLY A 21 -11.65 3.37 -11.31
N MET A 22 -12.54 2.40 -11.59
CA MET A 22 -12.38 1.43 -12.66
C MET A 22 -13.66 1.19 -13.45
N SER A 23 -13.58 0.48 -14.59
CA SER A 23 -14.74 0.07 -15.37
C SER A 23 -15.45 -1.16 -14.77
N ALA A 24 -16.73 -1.34 -15.08
CA ALA A 24 -17.53 -2.48 -14.65
C ALA A 24 -16.87 -3.83 -14.99
N ASN A 25 -16.42 -4.01 -16.24
CA ASN A 25 -15.70 -5.22 -16.66
C ASN A 25 -14.45 -5.47 -15.82
N ARG A 26 -13.67 -4.41 -15.55
CA ARG A 26 -12.46 -4.53 -14.75
C ARG A 26 -12.76 -4.94 -13.32
N TRP A 27 -13.81 -4.36 -12.74
CA TRP A 27 -14.28 -4.70 -11.39
C TRP A 27 -14.69 -6.18 -11.29
N VAL A 28 -15.41 -6.71 -12.29
CA VAL A 28 -15.80 -8.14 -12.33
C VAL A 28 -14.57 -9.05 -12.44
N ILE A 29 -13.60 -8.73 -13.29
CA ILE A 29 -12.34 -9.49 -13.40
C ILE A 29 -11.60 -9.51 -12.06
N HIS A 30 -11.61 -8.37 -11.35
CA HIS A 30 -10.97 -8.23 -10.05
C HIS A 30 -11.62 -9.13 -9.00
N LEU A 31 -12.95 -9.16 -8.96
CA LEU A 31 -13.71 -10.04 -8.07
C LEU A 31 -13.38 -11.52 -8.32
N ILE A 32 -13.29 -11.94 -9.58
CA ILE A 32 -12.92 -13.31 -9.96
C ILE A 32 -11.50 -13.62 -9.46
N ARG A 33 -10.53 -12.74 -9.74
CA ARG A 33 -9.14 -12.94 -9.31
C ARG A 33 -8.99 -12.99 -7.81
N ALA A 34 -9.66 -12.10 -7.07
CA ALA A 34 -9.65 -12.08 -5.62
C ALA A 34 -10.13 -13.43 -5.04
N ASN A 35 -11.18 -14.01 -5.61
CA ASN A 35 -11.71 -15.31 -5.20
C ASN A 35 -10.78 -16.48 -5.56
N LEU A 36 -10.05 -16.39 -6.67
CA LEU A 36 -9.14 -17.45 -7.12
C LEU A 36 -7.77 -17.42 -6.43
N SER A 37 -7.21 -16.25 -6.18
CA SER A 37 -5.87 -16.12 -5.60
C SER A 37 -5.87 -15.94 -4.09
N GLY A 38 -7.01 -15.57 -3.48
CA GLY A 38 -7.08 -15.18 -2.07
C GLY A 38 -6.31 -13.90 -1.75
N GLU A 39 -5.81 -13.18 -2.76
CA GLU A 39 -5.01 -11.97 -2.58
C GLU A 39 -5.87 -10.70 -2.74
N PRO A 40 -5.69 -9.70 -1.86
CA PRO A 40 -6.40 -8.44 -1.97
C PRO A 40 -6.10 -7.73 -3.29
N GLN A 41 -7.14 -7.15 -3.80
CA GLN A 41 -7.27 -6.62 -5.14
C GLN A 41 -7.60 -5.13 -4.94
N PHE A 42 -6.62 -4.23 -5.13
CA PHE A 42 -6.76 -2.80 -4.81
C PHE A 42 -7.18 -1.95 -6.00
N GLY A 43 -8.15 -1.05 -5.80
CA GLY A 43 -8.50 -0.02 -6.77
C GLY A 43 -7.50 1.13 -6.82
N MET A 44 -7.61 2.02 -7.81
CA MET A 44 -6.68 3.14 -7.99
C MET A 44 -6.71 4.12 -6.80
N THR A 45 -7.89 4.36 -6.23
CA THR A 45 -8.07 5.20 -5.04
C THR A 45 -7.35 4.64 -3.82
N GLU A 46 -7.43 3.33 -3.62
CA GLU A 46 -6.78 2.64 -2.49
C GLU A 46 -5.26 2.64 -2.68
N LEU A 47 -4.78 2.33 -3.88
CA LEU A 47 -3.36 2.39 -4.21
C LEU A 47 -2.78 3.79 -3.96
N ARG A 48 -3.48 4.86 -4.36
CA ARG A 48 -3.04 6.23 -4.07
C ARG A 48 -2.97 6.48 -2.56
N THR A 49 -4.00 6.09 -1.82
CA THR A 49 -4.06 6.27 -0.36
C THR A 49 -2.94 5.52 0.36
N LEU A 50 -2.67 4.29 -0.05
CA LEU A 50 -1.54 3.49 0.46
C LEU A 50 -0.19 4.13 0.13
N GLY A 51 -0.04 4.67 -1.08
CA GLY A 51 1.18 5.38 -1.50
C GLY A 51 1.45 6.63 -0.66
N GLU A 52 0.41 7.44 -0.40
CA GLU A 52 0.50 8.61 0.47
C GLU A 52 0.87 8.22 1.91
N SER A 53 0.26 7.16 2.45
CA SER A 53 0.56 6.62 3.77
C SER A 53 2.03 6.18 3.88
N ASN A 54 2.53 5.40 2.91
CA ASN A 54 3.92 4.97 2.85
C ASN A 54 4.90 6.16 2.81
N SER A 55 4.59 7.18 2.01
CA SER A 55 5.42 8.39 1.93
C SER A 55 5.55 9.11 3.27
N ARG A 56 4.43 9.24 4.00
CA ARG A 56 4.41 9.84 5.36
C ARG A 56 5.21 9.01 6.35
N LEU A 57 5.05 7.69 6.35
CA LEU A 57 5.82 6.79 7.22
C LEU A 57 7.33 6.89 6.94
N LEU A 58 7.74 6.92 5.67
CA LEU A 58 9.13 7.12 5.29
C LEU A 58 9.68 8.48 5.77
N ALA A 59 8.87 9.54 5.74
CA ALA A 59 9.25 10.84 6.26
C ALA A 59 9.48 10.80 7.79
N ILE A 60 8.59 10.14 8.52
CA ILE A 60 8.76 9.89 9.96
C ILE A 60 10.07 9.15 10.23
N GLY A 61 10.34 8.06 9.49
CA GLY A 61 11.59 7.30 9.61
C GLY A 61 12.84 8.16 9.35
N ARG A 62 12.81 9.08 8.38
CA ARG A 62 13.92 10.02 8.14
C ARG A 62 14.14 10.97 9.31
N ASN A 63 13.07 11.57 9.84
CA ASN A 63 13.15 12.49 10.97
C ASN A 63 13.70 11.78 12.23
N LEU A 64 13.21 10.57 12.50
CA LEU A 64 13.71 9.71 13.58
C LEU A 64 15.22 9.46 13.44
N ASN A 65 15.67 9.04 12.27
CA ASN A 65 17.09 8.79 12.01
C ASN A 65 17.96 10.06 12.12
N GLN A 66 17.42 11.25 11.83
CA GLN A 66 18.12 12.51 12.08
C GLN A 66 18.28 12.78 13.58
N ILE A 67 17.23 12.57 14.38
CA ILE A 67 17.27 12.70 15.83
C ILE A 67 18.33 11.76 16.42
N ALA A 68 18.36 10.48 16.01
CA ALA A 68 19.36 9.51 16.45
C ALA A 68 20.80 9.99 16.17
N ARG A 69 21.06 10.53 14.96
CA ARG A 69 22.38 11.07 14.61
C ARG A 69 22.76 12.29 15.43
N HIS A 70 21.83 13.21 15.65
CA HIS A 70 22.07 14.39 16.49
C HIS A 70 22.41 13.98 17.93
N MET A 71 21.65 13.04 18.50
CA MET A 71 21.95 12.48 19.82
C MET A 71 23.32 11.82 19.91
N ASN A 72 23.70 11.04 18.89
CA ASN A 72 25.01 10.37 18.83
C ASN A 72 26.18 11.38 18.73
N SER A 73 25.96 12.55 18.14
CA SER A 73 26.98 13.59 18.01
C SER A 73 27.34 14.30 19.33
N GLY A 74 26.51 14.17 20.37
CA GLY A 74 26.71 14.80 21.69
C GLY A 74 27.12 13.88 22.85
N ARG A 75 27.20 12.56 22.63
CA ARG A 75 27.54 11.45 23.58
C ARG A 75 27.14 11.59 25.07
N THR A 76 26.28 10.68 25.51
CA THR A 76 26.38 10.01 26.83
C THR A 76 26.04 8.52 26.62
N LEU A 77 26.72 7.59 27.29
CA LEU A 77 26.55 6.14 27.06
C LEU A 77 25.11 5.61 27.27
N GLU A 78 24.26 6.34 28.01
CA GLU A 78 22.81 6.05 28.16
C GLU A 78 21.97 6.39 26.90
N THR A 79 22.37 7.38 26.09
CA THR A 79 21.62 7.78 24.89
C THR A 79 21.91 6.90 23.67
N VAL A 80 22.98 6.09 23.71
CA VAL A 80 23.36 5.15 22.64
C VAL A 80 22.26 4.09 22.45
N VAL A 81 21.74 3.53 23.55
CA VAL A 81 20.65 2.54 23.51
C VAL A 81 19.38 3.15 22.91
N THR A 82 19.12 4.43 23.15
CA THR A 82 17.97 5.15 22.57
C THR A 82 18.16 5.37 21.07
N ALA A 83 19.36 5.77 20.62
CA ALA A 83 19.65 5.92 19.20
C ALA A 83 19.54 4.58 18.45
N GLU A 84 20.03 3.49 19.04
CA GLU A 84 19.90 2.14 18.48
C GLU A 84 18.42 1.72 18.33
N ARG A 85 17.58 2.04 19.32
CA ARG A 85 16.13 1.79 19.26
C ARG A 85 15.47 2.62 18.15
N ILE A 86 15.85 3.89 17.99
CA ILE A 86 15.34 4.77 16.93
C ILE A 86 15.76 4.26 15.55
N ASP A 87 17.01 3.82 15.39
CA ASP A 87 17.51 3.22 14.15
C ASP A 87 16.80 1.92 13.83
N THR A 88 16.53 1.09 14.85
CA THR A 88 15.77 -0.15 14.70
C THR A 88 14.33 0.13 14.26
N LEU A 89 13.66 1.09 14.89
CA LEU A 89 12.31 1.51 14.47
C LEU A 89 12.32 2.07 13.05
N THR A 90 13.31 2.90 12.70
CA THR A 90 13.48 3.42 11.34
C THR A 90 13.63 2.29 10.32
N ARG A 91 14.40 1.25 10.65
CA ARG A 91 14.58 0.08 9.81
C ARG A 91 13.26 -0.68 9.63
N HIS A 92 12.51 -0.91 10.71
CA HIS A 92 11.19 -1.55 10.63
C HIS A 92 10.22 -0.76 9.74
N ILE A 93 10.19 0.58 9.87
CA ILE A 93 9.37 1.45 9.01
C ILE A 93 9.79 1.30 7.55
N LYS A 94 11.09 1.35 7.24
CA LYS A 94 11.59 1.17 5.86
C LYS A 94 11.24 -0.20 5.29
N THR A 95 11.46 -1.27 6.04
CA THR A 95 11.12 -2.64 5.62
C THR A 95 9.63 -2.78 5.36
N HIS A 96 8.79 -2.26 6.27
CA HIS A 96 7.34 -2.32 6.12
C HIS A 96 6.85 -1.54 4.89
N THR A 97 7.31 -0.30 4.74
CA THR A 97 6.92 0.55 3.60
C THR A 97 7.41 0.00 2.26
N ALA A 98 8.60 -0.63 2.21
CA ALA A 98 9.08 -1.36 1.03
C ALA A 98 8.16 -2.56 0.70
N ARG A 99 7.80 -3.37 1.70
CA ARG A 99 6.89 -4.50 1.51
C ARG A 99 5.52 -4.05 0.99
N VAL A 100 4.96 -2.97 1.53
CA VAL A 100 3.69 -2.41 1.04
C VAL A 100 3.83 -1.89 -0.39
N ALA A 101 4.92 -1.20 -0.72
CA ALA A 101 5.18 -0.73 -2.09
C ALA A 101 5.29 -1.90 -3.08
N ASP A 102 5.89 -3.01 -2.69
CA ASP A 102 5.97 -4.22 -3.54
C ASP A 102 4.60 -4.87 -3.74
N ILE A 103 3.77 -4.96 -2.69
CA ILE A 103 2.38 -5.44 -2.80
C ILE A 103 1.58 -4.53 -3.75
N MET A 104 1.72 -3.21 -3.61
CA MET A 104 1.06 -2.25 -4.49
C MET A 104 1.53 -2.41 -5.95
N ARG A 105 2.84 -2.56 -6.18
CA ARG A 105 3.40 -2.76 -7.53
C ARG A 105 2.92 -4.07 -8.14
N ALA A 106 2.96 -5.16 -7.38
CA ALA A 106 2.42 -6.45 -7.81
C ALA A 106 0.91 -6.37 -8.07
N ASN A 107 0.18 -5.53 -7.34
CA ASN A 107 -1.22 -5.25 -7.66
C ASN A 107 -1.31 -4.52 -9.00
N ILE A 108 -0.58 -3.43 -9.23
CA ILE A 108 -0.57 -2.66 -10.50
C ILE A 108 -0.08 -3.47 -11.71
N ASP A 109 0.96 -4.29 -11.59
CA ASP A 109 1.50 -5.03 -12.74
C ASP A 109 0.49 -6.05 -13.27
N ARG A 110 -0.38 -6.59 -12.40
CA ARG A 110 -1.52 -7.44 -12.81
C ARG A 110 -2.60 -6.69 -13.59
N TRP A 111 -2.54 -5.35 -13.61
CA TRP A 111 -3.46 -4.48 -14.35
C TRP A 111 -2.98 -4.20 -15.77
N ARG A 112 -1.75 -4.59 -16.12
CA ARG A 112 -1.10 -4.33 -17.41
C ARG A 112 -1.13 -5.50 -18.41
N LEU A 113 -2.09 -6.42 -18.29
CA LEU A 113 -2.16 -7.52 -19.26
C LEU A 113 -2.36 -6.96 -20.68
N GLU A 114 -1.39 -7.29 -21.54
CA GLU A 114 -1.45 -7.24 -23.01
C GLU A 114 -2.58 -8.12 -23.55
#